data_AF-A0A0B3RGM6-F1
#
_entry.id   AF-A0A0B3RGM6-F1
#
_cell.length_a   1.000
_cell.length_b   1.000
_cell.length_c   1.000
_cell.angle_alpha   90.00
_cell.angle_beta   90.00
_cell.angle_gamma   90.00
#
_symmetry.space_group_name_H-M   'P 1'
#
loop_
_entity.id
_entity.type
_entity.pdbx_description
1 polymer ?
#
loop_
_entity_poly.entity_id
_entity_poly.type
_entity_poly.pdbx_seq_one_letter_code
_entity_poly.pdbx_strand_id
1 'polypeptide(L)'
;MTSALFTDSDFAEFIDDISAPFMSGQIARWRARIRLPFSMVTGAGPVTLKSDGDIVRNFRLYLEAVKAMGLNFVHREPLGVEHCEDGTVLATYRTHLMRNGTRMVDPYTSTALLHPDPEGWRMSAILNARGHHDWTGRPPKDTGE
;
A
#
# COMPACT_ATOMS: atom_id res chain seq x y z
N MET A 1 16.91 -23.72 -7.19
CA MET A 1 16.23 -22.61 -7.89
C MET A 1 16.85 -21.34 -7.34
N THR A 2 17.48 -20.54 -8.18
CA THR A 2 18.06 -19.25 -7.77
C THR A 2 16.89 -18.32 -7.50
N SER A 3 16.67 -17.93 -6.24
CA SER A 3 15.71 -16.89 -5.92
C SER A 3 16.18 -15.63 -6.64
N ALA A 4 15.35 -15.05 -7.51
CA ALA A 4 15.65 -13.76 -8.10
C ALA A 4 15.81 -12.74 -6.96
N LEU A 5 16.92 -12.01 -6.95
CA LEU A 5 17.13 -10.93 -6.00
C LEU A 5 16.21 -9.77 -6.40
N PHE A 6 15.48 -9.21 -5.44
CA PHE A 6 14.72 -7.97 -5.63
C PHE A 6 15.69 -6.79 -5.79
N THR A 7 15.76 -6.23 -6.99
CA THR A 7 16.66 -5.14 -7.33
C THR A 7 16.02 -3.77 -7.11
N ASP A 8 16.82 -2.71 -7.19
CA ASP A 8 16.30 -1.33 -7.18
C ASP A 8 15.32 -1.06 -8.33
N SER A 9 15.54 -1.70 -9.49
CA SER A 9 14.63 -1.61 -10.64
C SER A 9 13.29 -2.30 -10.33
N ASP A 10 13.33 -3.49 -9.72
CA ASP A 10 12.11 -4.18 -9.28
C ASP A 10 11.37 -3.35 -8.24
N PHE A 11 12.10 -2.65 -7.37
CA PHE A 11 11.50 -1.81 -6.36
C PHE A 11 10.81 -0.58 -6.97
N ALA A 12 11.47 0.11 -7.90
CA ALA A 12 10.87 1.24 -8.61
C ALA A 12 9.58 0.82 -9.34
N GLU A 13 9.61 -0.29 -10.08
CA GLU A 13 8.43 -0.82 -10.77
C GLU A 13 7.32 -1.21 -9.79
N PHE A 14 7.66 -1.92 -8.71
CA PHE A 14 6.70 -2.31 -7.68
C PHE A 14 6.01 -1.08 -7.08
N ILE A 15 6.77 -0.03 -6.78
CA ILE A 15 6.30 1.22 -6.19
C ILE A 15 5.30 1.94 -7.09
N ASP A 16 5.57 2.01 -8.39
CA ASP A 16 4.64 2.57 -9.36
C ASP A 16 3.36 1.73 -9.48
N ASP A 17 3.50 0.42 -9.52
CA ASP A 17 2.38 -0.51 -9.65
C ASP A 17 1.44 -0.51 -8.44
N ILE A 18 1.94 -0.22 -7.25
CA ILE A 18 1.11 -0.06 -6.05
C ILE A 18 0.58 1.38 -5.89
N SER A 19 1.08 2.35 -6.64
CA SER A 19 0.69 3.78 -6.55
C SER A 19 -0.34 4.18 -7.60
N ALA A 20 -0.12 3.81 -8.87
CA ALA A 20 -1.01 4.12 -9.98
C ALA A 20 -2.49 3.68 -9.78
N PRO A 21 -2.80 2.55 -9.12
CA PRO A 21 -4.19 2.13 -8.91
C PRO A 21 -5.04 3.15 -8.16
N PHE A 22 -4.46 3.91 -7.21
CA PHE A 22 -5.23 4.89 -6.43
C PHE A 22 -5.67 6.10 -7.26
N MET A 23 -4.96 6.41 -8.35
CA MET A 23 -5.32 7.50 -9.28
C MET A 23 -6.22 7.03 -10.42
N SER A 24 -6.10 5.77 -10.82
CA SER A 24 -6.81 5.20 -11.97
C SER A 24 -8.01 4.32 -11.60
N GLY A 25 -8.20 3.99 -10.32
CA GLY A 25 -9.23 3.06 -9.87
C GLY A 25 -8.97 1.60 -10.25
N GLN A 26 -7.76 1.26 -10.73
CA GLN A 26 -7.43 -0.07 -11.25
C GLN A 26 -7.22 -1.11 -10.15
N ILE A 27 -8.34 -1.57 -9.58
CA ILE A 27 -8.34 -2.54 -8.48
C ILE A 27 -7.64 -3.87 -8.83
N ALA A 28 -7.72 -4.32 -10.08
CA ALA A 28 -7.08 -5.57 -10.51
C ALA A 28 -5.55 -5.50 -10.36
N ARG A 29 -4.94 -4.34 -10.70
CA ARG A 29 -3.50 -4.11 -10.52
C ARG A 29 -3.09 -4.13 -9.05
N TRP A 30 -3.86 -3.44 -8.20
CA TRP A 30 -3.65 -3.49 -6.75
C TRP A 30 -3.77 -4.92 -6.20
N ARG A 31 -4.79 -5.65 -6.66
CA ARG A 31 -5.04 -7.02 -6.23
C ARG A 31 -3.95 -8.00 -6.65
N ALA A 32 -3.39 -7.85 -7.85
CA ALA A 32 -2.29 -8.70 -8.32
C ALA A 32 -1.08 -8.64 -7.37
N ARG A 33 -0.82 -7.47 -6.79
CA ARG A 33 0.27 -7.28 -5.82
C ARG A 33 -0.03 -7.80 -4.42
N ILE A 34 -1.25 -8.24 -4.09
CA ILE A 34 -1.58 -8.69 -2.72
C ILE A 34 -1.54 -10.20 -2.58
N ARG A 35 -0.85 -10.71 -1.55
CA ARG A 35 -0.96 -12.08 -1.03
C ARG A 35 -1.91 -12.09 0.17
N LEU A 36 -2.91 -12.97 0.14
CA LEU A 36 -3.85 -13.16 1.26
C LEU A 36 -3.34 -14.25 2.23
N PRO A 37 -3.61 -14.13 3.54
CA PRO A 37 -4.20 -12.95 4.20
C PRO A 37 -3.24 -11.75 4.16
N PHE A 38 -3.79 -10.56 3.97
CA PHE A 38 -3.03 -9.31 3.85
C PHE A 38 -3.27 -8.41 5.05
N SER A 39 -2.20 -7.99 5.73
CA SER A 39 -2.30 -7.21 6.96
C SER A 39 -1.72 -5.80 6.82
N MET A 40 -2.50 -4.79 7.17
CA MET A 40 -2.04 -3.40 7.30
C MET A 40 -1.97 -3.05 8.79
N VAL A 41 -0.77 -2.83 9.31
CA VAL A 41 -0.60 -2.38 10.70
C VAL A 41 -0.72 -0.87 10.73
N THR A 42 -1.83 -0.37 11.29
CA THR A 42 -2.13 1.06 11.41
C THR A 42 -1.99 1.55 12.84
N GLY A 43 -2.04 2.87 13.06
CA GLY A 43 -2.06 3.45 14.40
C GLY A 43 -3.29 3.03 15.23
N ALA A 44 -4.39 2.68 14.57
CA ALA A 44 -5.60 2.15 15.22
C ALA A 44 -5.55 0.62 15.47
N GLY A 45 -4.47 -0.04 15.06
CA GLY A 45 -4.31 -1.50 15.13
C GLY A 45 -4.25 -2.16 13.74
N PRO A 46 -4.05 -3.49 13.70
CA PRO A 46 -3.96 -4.23 12.46
C PRO A 46 -5.32 -4.39 11.79
N VAL A 47 -5.37 -4.15 10.48
CA VAL A 47 -6.49 -4.50 9.61
C VAL A 47 -6.06 -5.67 8.73
N THR A 48 -6.73 -6.82 8.86
CA THR A 48 -6.44 -8.02 8.05
C THR A 48 -7.54 -8.26 7.03
N LEU A 49 -7.16 -8.26 5.75
CA LEU A 49 -8.00 -8.63 4.63
C LEU A 49 -7.80 -10.13 4.37
N LYS A 50 -8.88 -10.91 4.33
CA LYS A 50 -8.85 -12.38 4.22
C LYS A 50 -9.40 -12.88 2.89
N SER A 51 -10.13 -12.04 2.16
CA SER A 51 -10.74 -12.38 0.88
C SER A 51 -10.57 -11.29 -0.16
N ASP A 52 -10.80 -11.63 -1.43
CA ASP A 52 -10.87 -10.66 -2.52
C ASP A 52 -11.95 -9.60 -2.29
N GLY A 53 -13.08 -10.01 -1.69
CA GLY A 53 -14.14 -9.09 -1.29
C GLY A 53 -13.65 -8.06 -0.27
N ASP A 54 -12.80 -8.45 0.68
CA ASP A 54 -12.23 -7.53 1.67
C ASP A 54 -11.27 -6.54 0.99
N ILE A 55 -10.46 -7.02 0.04
CA ILE A 55 -9.56 -6.17 -0.77
C ILE A 55 -10.38 -5.13 -1.54
N VAL A 56 -11.47 -5.54 -2.18
CA VAL A 56 -12.35 -4.64 -2.93
C VAL A 56 -12.99 -3.59 -2.03
N ARG A 57 -13.54 -4.00 -0.89
CA ARG A 57 -14.16 -3.05 0.05
C ARG A 57 -13.12 -2.06 0.57
N ASN A 58 -11.97 -2.55 1.03
CA ASN A 58 -10.91 -1.68 1.53
C ASN A 58 -10.38 -0.71 0.47
N PHE A 59 -10.14 -1.18 -0.76
CA PHE A 59 -9.65 -0.34 -1.84
C PHE A 59 -10.63 0.79 -2.20
N ARG A 60 -11.93 0.51 -2.20
CA ARG A 60 -12.96 1.54 -2.42
C ARG A 60 -12.91 2.65 -1.36
N LEU A 61 -12.67 2.32 -0.10
CA LEU A 61 -12.53 3.31 0.98
C LEU A 61 -11.34 4.25 0.73
N TYR A 62 -10.23 3.72 0.18
CA TYR A 62 -9.11 4.58 -0.23
C TYR A 62 -9.44 5.47 -1.44
N LEU A 63 -10.22 4.98 -2.42
CA LEU A 63 -10.69 5.83 -3.53
C LEU A 63 -11.61 6.96 -3.05
N GLU A 64 -12.46 6.68 -2.06
CA GLU A 64 -13.28 7.69 -1.40
C GLU A 64 -12.42 8.72 -0.65
N ALA A 65 -11.37 8.27 0.05
CA ALA A 65 -10.40 9.17 0.70
C ALA A 65 -9.66 10.05 -0.31
N VAL A 66 -9.18 9.47 -1.43
CA VAL A 66 -8.57 10.20 -2.56
C VAL A 66 -9.51 11.31 -3.05
N LYS A 67 -10.79 10.99 -3.28
CA LYS A 67 -11.80 11.96 -3.72
C LYS A 67 -12.07 13.03 -2.66
N ALA A 68 -12.23 12.64 -1.40
CA ALA A 68 -12.56 13.56 -0.31
C ALA A 68 -11.44 14.59 -0.06
N MET A 69 -10.19 14.17 -0.18
CA MET A 69 -9.02 15.04 -0.05
C MET A 69 -8.73 15.85 -1.33
N GLY A 70 -9.34 15.47 -2.46
CA GLY A 70 -9.05 16.02 -3.77
C GLY A 70 -7.63 15.70 -4.24
N LEU A 71 -7.12 14.51 -3.91
CA LEU A 71 -5.78 14.11 -4.35
C LEU A 71 -5.79 13.94 -5.87
N ASN A 72 -4.79 14.53 -6.52
CA ASN A 72 -4.51 14.30 -7.94
C ASN A 72 -3.18 13.58 -8.15
N PHE A 73 -2.42 13.32 -7.08
CA PHE A 73 -1.18 12.58 -7.16
C PHE A 73 -0.88 11.86 -5.83
N VAL A 74 -0.66 10.54 -5.93
CA VAL A 74 -0.15 9.69 -4.84
C VAL A 74 1.19 9.16 -5.29
N HIS A 75 2.25 9.55 -4.60
CA HIS A 75 3.60 9.14 -4.92
C HIS A 75 4.20 8.39 -3.74
N ARG A 76 4.98 7.36 -4.03
CA ARG A 76 5.78 6.66 -3.05
C ARG A 76 7.24 6.75 -3.47
N GLU A 77 8.06 7.24 -2.56
CA GLU A 77 9.51 7.37 -2.72
C GLU A 77 10.16 6.11 -2.13
N PRO A 78 10.89 5.30 -2.92
CA PRO A 78 11.68 4.18 -2.40
C PRO A 78 12.74 4.68 -1.42
N LEU A 79 12.85 4.06 -0.24
CA LEU A 79 13.87 4.41 0.76
C LEU A 79 14.91 3.32 0.98
N GLY A 80 14.53 2.04 0.84
CA GLY A 80 15.47 0.94 0.96
C GLY A 80 14.80 -0.43 0.97
N VAL A 81 15.60 -1.45 0.76
CA VAL A 81 15.21 -2.86 0.77
C VAL A 81 16.10 -3.63 1.72
N GLU A 82 15.52 -4.57 2.46
CA GLU A 82 16.24 -5.53 3.28
C GLU A 82 15.83 -6.93 2.85
N HIS A 83 16.81 -7.77 2.50
CA HIS A 83 16.58 -9.16 2.12
C HIS A 83 16.63 -10.05 3.34
N CYS A 84 15.61 -10.87 3.52
CA CYS A 84 15.54 -11.86 4.59
C CYS A 84 16.12 -13.20 4.13
N GLU A 85 16.59 -14.02 5.09
CA GLU A 85 17.18 -15.34 4.81
C GLU A 85 16.20 -16.31 4.13
N ASP A 86 14.90 -16.12 4.32
CA ASP A 86 13.82 -16.93 3.74
C ASP A 86 13.43 -16.50 2.31
N GLY A 87 14.13 -15.53 1.74
CA GLY A 87 13.88 -14.98 0.40
C GLY A 87 12.78 -13.93 0.34
N THR A 88 12.18 -13.55 1.47
CA THR A 88 11.30 -12.38 1.55
C THR A 88 12.10 -11.08 1.56
N VAL A 89 11.41 -9.96 1.32
CA VAL A 89 12.01 -8.63 1.29
C VAL A 89 11.17 -7.65 2.09
N LEU A 90 11.82 -6.85 2.93
CA LEU A 90 11.22 -5.67 3.55
C LEU A 90 11.52 -4.45 2.69
N ALA A 91 10.50 -3.93 2.02
CA ALA A 91 10.60 -2.78 1.14
C ALA A 91 10.05 -1.53 1.84
N THR A 92 10.93 -0.56 2.15
CA THR A 92 10.58 0.66 2.87
C THR A 92 10.43 1.84 1.91
N TYR A 93 9.33 2.57 2.02
CA TYR A 93 9.02 3.71 1.16
C TYR A 93 8.30 4.82 1.93
N ARG A 94 8.39 6.05 1.41
CA ARG A 94 7.68 7.22 1.94
C ARG A 94 6.51 7.57 1.04
N THR A 95 5.31 7.67 1.61
CA THR A 95 4.11 8.05 0.85
C THR A 95 3.87 9.55 0.93
N HIS A 96 3.61 10.16 -0.23
CA HIS A 96 3.22 11.55 -0.43
C HIS A 96 1.81 11.63 -1.01
N LEU A 97 0.91 12.32 -0.32
CA LEU A 97 -0.46 12.58 -0.78
C LEU A 97 -0.58 14.04 -1.20
N MET A 98 -0.81 14.28 -2.49
CA MET A 98 -0.66 15.60 -3.10
C MET A 98 -1.94 16.06 -3.80
N ARG A 99 -2.17 17.38 -3.75
CA ARG A 99 -3.17 18.10 -4.54
C ARG A 99 -2.53 19.33 -5.18
N ASN A 100 -2.46 19.36 -6.52
CA ASN A 100 -1.93 20.49 -7.30
C ASN A 100 -0.56 20.99 -6.80
N GLY A 101 0.35 20.05 -6.50
CA GLY A 101 1.70 20.37 -6.00
C GLY A 101 1.81 20.61 -4.49
N THR A 102 0.68 20.68 -3.78
CA THR A 102 0.65 20.85 -2.32
C THR A 102 0.48 19.50 -1.62
N ARG A 103 1.28 19.27 -0.58
CA ARG A 103 1.11 18.12 0.33
C ARG A 103 -0.16 18.31 1.17
N MET A 104 -1.02 17.31 1.17
CA MET A 104 -2.28 17.37 1.92
C MET A 104 -2.12 16.91 3.37
N VAL A 105 -1.13 16.06 3.63
CA VAL A 105 -0.71 15.61 4.96
C VAL A 105 0.81 15.46 4.98
N ASP A 106 1.39 15.38 6.18
CA ASP A 106 2.80 15.05 6.33
C ASP A 106 3.11 13.68 5.71
N PRO A 107 4.20 13.56 4.94
CA PRO A 107 4.64 12.28 4.40
C PRO A 107 4.87 11.27 5.52
N TYR A 108 4.58 10.01 5.25
CA TYR A 108 4.76 8.94 6.23
C TYR A 108 5.46 7.75 5.61
N THR A 109 6.29 7.10 6.41
CA THR A 109 7.07 5.92 6.01
C THR A 109 6.27 4.66 6.30
N SER A 110 6.27 3.73 5.35
CA SER A 110 5.70 2.40 5.50
C SER A 110 6.71 1.36 5.02
N THR A 111 6.56 0.12 5.50
CA THR A 111 7.40 -1.01 5.09
C THR A 111 6.51 -2.16 4.67
N ALA A 112 6.64 -2.61 3.42
CA ALA A 112 5.92 -3.76 2.91
C ALA A 112 6.75 -5.04 3.05
N LEU A 113 6.13 -6.12 3.51
CA LEU A 113 6.71 -7.45 3.46
C LEU A 113 6.34 -8.11 2.13
N LEU A 114 7.35 -8.31 1.28
CA LEU A 114 7.22 -8.85 -0.06
C LEU A 114 7.66 -10.31 -0.11
N HIS A 115 6.93 -11.07 -0.91
CA HIS A 115 7.16 -12.48 -1.18
C HIS A 115 7.44 -12.64 -2.68
N PRO A 116 8.43 -13.46 -3.06
CA PRO A 116 8.55 -13.89 -4.43
C PRO A 116 7.34 -14.76 -4.79
N ASP A 117 6.77 -14.54 -5.97
CA ASP A 117 5.67 -15.31 -6.55
C ASP A 117 5.96 -15.48 -8.05
N PRO A 118 5.51 -16.56 -8.71
CA PRO A 118 5.75 -16.76 -10.15
C PRO A 118 5.35 -15.59 -11.05
N GLU A 119 4.37 -14.79 -10.63
CA GLU A 119 3.87 -13.61 -11.37
C GLU A 119 4.58 -12.30 -10.97
N GLY A 120 5.58 -12.38 -10.09
CA GLY A 120 6.35 -11.24 -9.58
C GLY A 120 6.21 -11.08 -8.06
N TRP A 121 6.59 -9.92 -7.53
CA TRP A 121 6.58 -9.71 -6.08
C TRP A 121 5.19 -9.32 -5.55
N ARG A 122 4.79 -9.93 -4.43
CA ARG A 122 3.49 -9.72 -3.77
C ARG A 122 3.65 -9.42 -2.28
N MET A 123 2.84 -8.50 -1.78
CA MET A 123 2.83 -8.03 -0.40
C MET A 123 1.85 -8.83 0.44
N SER A 124 2.31 -9.33 1.60
CA SER A 124 1.45 -9.95 2.62
C SER A 124 1.19 -9.01 3.80
N ALA A 125 2.02 -7.99 3.99
CA ALA A 125 1.81 -6.99 5.03
C ALA A 125 2.35 -5.62 4.64
N ILE A 126 1.78 -4.57 5.24
CA ILE A 126 2.36 -3.23 5.31
C ILE A 126 2.41 -2.82 6.78
N LEU A 127 3.60 -2.56 7.28
CA LEU A 127 3.89 -1.97 8.58
C LEU A 127 3.84 -0.44 8.48
N ASN A 128 3.38 0.22 9.54
CA ASN A 128 3.16 1.67 9.57
C ASN A 128 2.30 2.14 8.39
N ALA A 129 1.29 1.35 8.04
CA ALA A 129 0.26 1.76 7.12
C ALA A 129 -0.57 2.86 7.78
N ARG A 130 -1.06 3.82 6.98
CA ARG A 130 -2.14 4.71 7.41
C ARG A 130 -3.46 4.18 6.87
N GLY A 131 -4.43 4.01 7.76
CA GLY A 131 -5.79 3.64 7.34
C GLY A 131 -6.38 4.73 6.45
N HIS A 132 -7.40 4.40 5.66
CA HIS A 132 -8.09 5.40 4.82
C HIS A 132 -8.67 6.55 5.65
N HIS A 133 -9.06 6.30 6.90
CA HIS A 133 -9.46 7.34 7.87
C HIS A 133 -8.32 8.32 8.18
N ASP A 134 -7.11 7.80 8.40
CA ASP A 134 -5.91 8.61 8.69
C ASP A 134 -5.50 9.48 7.50
N TRP A 135 -5.84 9.09 6.27
CA TRP A 135 -5.64 9.95 5.09
C TRP A 135 -6.54 11.18 5.17
N THR A 136 -7.81 10.97 5.50
CA THR A 136 -8.80 12.05 5.58
C THR A 136 -8.70 12.90 6.84
N GLY A 137 -7.89 12.48 7.83
CA GLY A 137 -7.77 13.15 9.13
C GLY A 137 -9.06 13.12 9.96
N ARG A 138 -10.01 12.24 9.61
CA ARG A 138 -11.28 12.07 10.33
C ARG A 138 -11.37 10.65 10.85
N PRO A 139 -11.66 10.44 12.16
CA PRO A 139 -11.92 9.10 12.67
C PRO A 139 -13.09 8.46 11.91
N PRO A 140 -13.20 7.12 11.89
CA PRO A 140 -14.43 6.48 11.46
C PRO A 140 -15.59 7.16 12.17
N LYS A 141 -16.65 7.53 11.42
CA LYS A 141 -17.92 7.76 12.12
C LYS A 141 -18.21 6.42 12.80
N ASP A 142 -18.35 6.43 14.12
CA ASP A 142 -18.90 5.30 14.86
C ASP A 142 -20.13 4.81 14.09
N THR A 143 -19.95 3.71 13.37
CA THR A 143 -21.06 2.89 12.91
C THR A 143 -21.28 1.94 14.07
N GLY A 144 -21.80 2.53 15.16
CA GLY A 144 -22.45 1.76 16.18
C GLY A 144 -23.67 1.12 15.54
N GLU A 145 -23.52 -0.13 15.12
CA GLU A 145 -24.56 -1.15 14.97
C GLU A 145 -23.92 -2.54 14.99
#